data_AF-A0A016WC39-F1
#
_entry.id   AF-A0A016WC39-F1
#
_cell.length_a   1.000
_cell.length_b   1.000
_cell.length_c   1.000
_cell.angle_alpha   90.00
_cell.angle_beta   90.00
_cell.angle_gamma   90.00
#
_symmetry.space_group_name_H-M   'P 1'
#
loop_
_entity.id
_entity.type
_entity.pdbx_description
1 polymer ?
#
loop_
_entity_poly.entity_id
_entity_poly.type
_entity_poly.pdbx_seq_one_letter_code
_entity_poly.pdbx_strand_id
1 'polypeptide(L)'
;MALLTDHTALLAMHKRGSSVSEISKTLKLHREQAYRVRSRFGETGGIESRSRGRPDQTARTPAFRNAVKSKLRRNPDRSTKQLAKNHKRSRSTTRRLIIDDLELYPTNSLKDNVSQAK
;
A
#
# COMPACT_ATOMS: atom_id res chain seq x y z
N MET A 1 16.59 4.76 16.35
CA MET A 1 15.40 5.41 15.76
C MET A 1 14.67 6.06 16.92
N ALA A 2 14.35 7.35 16.85
CA ALA A 2 13.58 8.04 17.89
C ALA A 2 12.16 7.45 17.94
N LEU A 3 11.61 7.31 19.15
CA LEU A 3 10.29 6.75 19.37
C LEU A 3 9.22 7.77 18.97
N LEU A 4 7.98 7.30 18.74
CA LEU A 4 6.85 8.19 18.43
C LEU A 4 6.66 9.28 19.49
N THR A 5 6.94 8.94 20.76
CA THR A 5 6.95 9.84 21.92
C THR A 5 7.97 10.98 21.79
N ASP A 6 9.14 10.70 21.21
CA ASP A 6 10.17 11.71 21.01
C ASP A 6 9.74 12.71 19.92
N HIS A 7 9.04 12.23 18.89
CA HIS A 7 8.50 13.09 17.83
C HIS A 7 7.37 13.99 18.35
N THR A 8 6.48 13.50 19.21
CA THR A 8 5.42 14.33 19.80
C THR A 8 6.00 15.40 20.72
N ALA A 9 6.96 15.04 21.58
CA ALA A 9 7.66 15.97 22.45
C ALA A 9 8.40 17.06 21.65
N LEU A 10 9.09 16.65 20.57
CA LEU A 10 9.74 17.58 19.65
C LEU A 10 8.77 18.59 19.05
N LEU A 11 7.61 18.11 18.57
CA LEU A 11 6.62 18.97 17.94
C LEU A 11 5.97 19.93 18.95
N ALA A 12 5.73 19.48 20.18
CA ALA A 12 5.25 20.33 21.25
C ALA A 12 6.23 21.48 21.56
N MET A 13 7.54 21.18 21.63
CA MET A 13 8.58 22.19 21.82
C MET A 13 8.70 23.14 20.62
N HIS A 14 8.64 22.61 19.39
CA HIS A 14 8.66 23.44 18.19
C HIS A 14 7.46 24.40 18.13
N LYS A 15 6.26 23.95 18.50
CA LYS A 15 5.06 24.80 18.60
C LYS A 15 5.19 25.89 19.66
N ARG A 16 5.97 25.65 20.72
CA ARG A 16 6.31 26.65 21.74
C ARG A 16 7.40 27.64 21.28
N GLY A 17 7.92 27.49 20.07
CA GLY A 17 8.94 28.36 19.49
C GLY A 17 10.38 27.97 19.81
N SER A 18 10.62 26.81 20.43
CA SER A 18 11.99 26.35 20.72
C SER A 18 12.77 26.06 19.43
N SER A 19 14.06 26.39 19.46
CA SER A 19 14.95 26.14 18.34
C SER A 19 15.29 24.64 18.19
N VAL A 20 15.68 24.20 16.99
CA VAL A 20 16.07 22.79 16.74
C VAL A 20 17.27 22.36 17.60
N SER A 21 18.17 23.30 17.94
CA SER A 21 19.32 23.01 18.80
C SER A 21 18.90 22.79 20.25
N GLU A 22 17.99 23.60 20.78
CA GLU A 22 17.41 23.42 22.12
C GLU A 22 16.67 22.09 22.24
N ILE A 23 15.83 21.78 21.26
CA ILE A 23 15.09 20.51 21.16
C ILE A 23 16.06 19.31 21.15
N SER A 24 17.11 19.39 20.33
CA SER A 24 18.12 18.33 20.24
C SER A 24 18.82 18.09 21.57
N LYS A 25 19.17 19.15 22.31
CA LYS A 25 19.80 19.05 23.63
C LYS A 25 18.86 18.50 24.70
N THR A 26 17.63 18.99 24.75
CA THR A 26 16.62 18.60 25.75
C THR A 26 16.16 17.16 25.56
N LEU A 27 15.87 16.75 24.33
CA LEU A 27 15.44 15.38 24.01
C LEU A 27 16.61 14.41 23.83
N LYS A 28 17.85 14.89 23.96
CA LYS A 28 19.08 14.12 23.70
C LYS A 28 19.06 13.41 22.34
N LEU A 29 18.42 14.04 21.35
CA LEU A 29 18.33 13.54 19.98
C LEU A 29 19.45 14.13 19.14
N HIS A 30 19.90 13.37 18.13
CA HIS A 30 20.83 13.92 17.15
C HIS A 30 20.15 15.06 16.37
N ARG A 31 20.87 16.17 16.14
CA ARG A 31 20.34 17.38 15.50
C ARG A 31 19.64 17.09 14.16
N GLU A 32 20.22 16.21 13.35
CA GLU A 32 19.63 15.79 12.07
C GLU A 32 18.29 15.05 12.23
N GLN A 33 18.11 14.28 13.31
CA GLN A 33 16.83 13.62 13.56
C GLN A 33 15.76 14.66 13.87
N ALA A 34 16.09 15.65 14.70
CA ALA A 34 15.15 16.72 15.03
C ALA A 34 14.77 17.55 13.78
N TYR A 35 15.76 17.87 12.94
CA TYR A 35 15.53 18.57 11.67
C TYR A 35 14.63 17.76 10.72
N ARG A 36 14.90 16.46 10.53
CA ARG A 36 14.09 15.59 9.66
C ARG A 36 12.65 15.45 10.13
N VAL A 37 12.41 15.38 11.44
CA VAL A 37 11.04 15.30 12.00
C VAL A 37 10.30 16.61 11.77
N ARG A 38 10.93 17.76 12.05
CA ARG A 38 10.36 19.09 11.79
C ARG A 38 10.02 19.28 10.31
N SER A 39 10.97 19.01 9.41
CA SER A 39 10.76 19.13 7.97
C SER A 39 9.63 18.23 7.48
N ARG A 40 9.59 16.97 7.92
CA ARG A 40 8.50 16.05 7.58
C ARG A 40 7.13 16.53 8.06
N PHE A 41 7.06 17.06 9.28
CA PHE A 41 5.82 17.61 9.81
C PHE A 41 5.31 18.79 8.95
N GLY A 42 6.21 19.64 8.46
CA GLY A 42 5.84 20.71 7.53
C GLY A 42 5.30 20.22 6.19
N GLU A 43 5.78 19.07 5.70
CA GLU A 43 5.32 18.50 4.43
C GLU A 43 4.02 17.69 4.55
N THR A 44 3.91 16.83 5.57
CA THR A 44 2.83 15.83 5.68
C THR A 44 1.75 16.26 6.67
N GLY A 45 2.02 17.22 7.56
CA GLY A 45 1.13 17.59 8.67
C GLY A 45 1.01 16.54 9.78
N GLY A 46 1.55 15.33 9.55
CA GLY A 46 1.51 14.19 10.47
C GLY A 46 2.84 13.90 11.16
N ILE A 47 2.75 13.16 12.27
CA ILE A 47 3.89 12.72 13.11
C ILE A 47 4.43 11.36 12.64
N GLU A 48 3.61 10.63 11.89
CA GLU A 48 3.93 9.31 11.38
C GLU A 48 5.07 9.35 10.35
N SER A 49 5.76 8.23 10.21
CA SER A 49 6.70 8.06 9.10
C SER A 49 5.95 8.10 7.78
N ARG A 50 6.55 8.72 6.75
CA ARG A 50 6.05 8.58 5.38
C ARG A 50 5.84 7.09 5.09
N SER A 51 4.68 6.74 4.56
CA SER A 51 4.44 5.39 4.08
C SER A 51 5.57 5.03 3.12
N ARG A 52 6.36 4.01 3.45
CA ARG A 52 7.36 3.47 2.53
C ARG A 52 6.59 2.71 1.45
N GLY A 53 6.09 3.45 0.47
CA GLY A 53 5.29 2.92 -0.61
C GLY A 53 6.08 1.90 -1.41
N ARG A 54 5.42 0.81 -1.83
CA ARG A 54 5.90 0.04 -2.97
C ARG A 54 5.50 0.80 -4.24
N PRO A 55 6.31 0.75 -5.31
CA PRO A 55 5.89 1.29 -6.60
C PRO A 55 4.53 0.73 -7.01
N ASP A 56 3.70 1.57 -7.64
CA ASP A 56 2.40 1.15 -8.14
C ASP A 56 2.54 -0.08 -9.06
N GLN A 57 1.65 -1.05 -8.88
CA GLN A 57 1.68 -2.27 -9.69
C GLN A 57 1.23 -1.98 -11.13
N THR A 58 2.17 -1.63 -12.01
CA THR A 58 1.92 -1.27 -13.42
C THR A 58 1.25 -2.39 -14.22
N ALA A 59 1.44 -3.64 -13.80
CA ALA A 59 0.92 -4.80 -14.52
C ALA A 59 -0.54 -5.15 -14.18
N ARG A 60 -1.05 -4.75 -13.00
CA ARG A 60 -2.40 -5.08 -12.51
C ARG A 60 -3.31 -3.86 -12.54
N THR A 61 -3.44 -3.28 -13.73
CA THR A 61 -4.29 -2.10 -13.91
C THR A 61 -5.77 -2.43 -13.64
N PRO A 62 -6.58 -1.46 -13.17
CA PRO A 62 -8.02 -1.66 -12.97
C PRO A 62 -8.74 -2.17 -14.23
N ALA A 63 -8.34 -1.69 -15.41
CA ALA A 63 -8.87 -2.15 -16.69
C ALA A 63 -8.59 -3.64 -16.93
N PHE A 64 -7.37 -4.11 -16.63
CA PHE A 64 -7.02 -5.53 -16.74
C PHE A 64 -7.81 -6.38 -15.74
N ARG A 65 -7.94 -5.91 -14.48
CA ARG A 65 -8.75 -6.57 -13.45
C ARG A 65 -10.20 -6.76 -13.90
N ASN A 66 -10.83 -5.69 -14.40
CA ASN A 66 -12.23 -5.72 -14.85
C ASN A 66 -12.42 -6.64 -16.08
N ALA A 67 -11.47 -6.64 -17.02
CA ALA A 67 -11.53 -7.51 -18.18
C ALA A 67 -11.42 -9.00 -17.81
N VAL A 68 -10.50 -9.35 -16.90
CA VAL A 68 -10.36 -10.73 -16.39
C VAL A 68 -11.62 -11.14 -15.61
N LYS A 69 -12.13 -10.28 -14.72
CA LYS A 69 -13.34 -10.54 -13.94
C LYS A 69 -14.55 -10.80 -14.85
N SER A 70 -14.75 -9.99 -15.88
CA SER A 70 -15.84 -10.16 -16.85
C SER A 70 -15.73 -11.48 -17.63
N LYS A 71 -14.50 -11.88 -18.03
CA LYS A 71 -14.27 -13.14 -18.75
C LYS A 71 -14.51 -14.37 -17.87
N LEU A 72 -14.08 -14.33 -16.60
CA LEU A 72 -14.35 -15.40 -15.64
C LEU A 72 -15.84 -15.50 -15.30
N ARG A 73 -16.54 -14.37 -15.18
CA ARG A 73 -18.00 -14.37 -14.98
C ARG A 73 -18.77 -15.05 -16.12
N ARG A 74 -18.31 -14.88 -17.37
CA ARG A 74 -18.92 -15.53 -18.55
C ARG A 74 -18.60 -17.01 -18.64
N ASN A 75 -17.38 -17.40 -18.29
CA ASN A 75 -16.95 -18.79 -18.29
C ASN A 75 -15.95 -18.99 -17.11
N PRO A 76 -16.41 -19.58 -15.99
CA PRO A 76 -15.57 -19.77 -14.82
C PRO A 76 -14.44 -20.78 -15.04
N ASP A 77 -14.64 -21.77 -15.92
CA ASP A 77 -13.68 -22.85 -16.19
C ASP A 77 -12.56 -22.42 -17.14
N ARG A 78 -12.50 -21.12 -17.48
CA ARG A 78 -11.55 -20.60 -18.45
C ARG A 78 -10.13 -20.64 -17.92
N SER A 79 -9.24 -21.27 -18.69
CA SER A 79 -7.83 -21.41 -18.32
C SER A 79 -7.11 -20.08 -18.13
N THR A 80 -6.37 -19.97 -17.02
CA THR A 80 -5.46 -18.84 -16.72
C THR A 80 -4.44 -18.60 -17.84
N LYS A 81 -3.97 -19.66 -18.52
CA LYS A 81 -3.05 -19.57 -19.66
C LYS A 81 -3.68 -18.82 -20.84
N GLN A 82 -4.95 -19.09 -21.12
CA GLN A 82 -5.68 -18.41 -22.20
C GLN A 82 -5.96 -16.95 -21.86
N LEU A 83 -6.35 -16.65 -20.62
CA LEU A 83 -6.54 -15.26 -20.15
C LEU A 83 -5.26 -14.44 -20.30
N ALA A 84 -4.12 -15.01 -19.91
CA ALA A 84 -2.81 -14.37 -20.03
C ALA A 84 -2.47 -14.05 -21.51
N LYS A 85 -2.64 -15.02 -22.42
CA LYS A 85 -2.40 -14.84 -23.86
C LYS A 85 -3.27 -13.72 -24.45
N ASN A 86 -4.57 -13.71 -24.14
CA ASN A 86 -5.51 -12.73 -24.66
C ASN A 86 -5.18 -11.29 -24.26
N HIS A 87 -4.51 -11.11 -23.12
CA HIS A 87 -4.17 -9.79 -22.59
C HIS A 87 -2.67 -9.46 -22.73
N LYS A 88 -1.90 -10.28 -23.45
CA LYS A 88 -0.44 -10.13 -23.60
C LYS A 88 0.26 -9.94 -22.24
N ARG A 89 -0.22 -10.66 -21.21
CA ARG A 89 0.35 -10.66 -19.86
C ARG A 89 0.98 -12.01 -19.56
N SER A 90 1.89 -12.03 -18.58
CA SER A 90 2.46 -13.29 -18.11
C SER A 90 1.39 -14.13 -17.39
N ARG A 91 1.58 -15.44 -17.41
CA ARG A 91 0.72 -16.38 -16.68
C ARG A 91 0.78 -16.12 -15.18
N SER A 92 1.95 -15.80 -14.65
CA SER A 92 2.15 -15.49 -13.23
C SER A 92 1.40 -14.24 -12.80
N THR A 93 1.46 -13.15 -13.55
CA THR A 93 0.71 -11.92 -13.25
C THR A 93 -0.80 -12.16 -13.30
N THR A 94 -1.29 -12.86 -14.32
CA THR A 94 -2.72 -13.19 -14.43
C THR A 94 -3.18 -14.07 -13.27
N ARG A 95 -2.38 -15.08 -12.88
CA ARG A 95 -2.70 -15.94 -11.73
C ARG A 95 -2.73 -15.15 -10.43
N ARG A 96 -1.75 -14.29 -10.20
CA ARG A 96 -1.70 -13.46 -8.99
C ARG A 96 -2.85 -12.46 -8.95
N LEU A 97 -3.25 -11.86 -10.08
CA LEU A 97 -4.44 -11.01 -10.12
C LEU A 97 -5.70 -11.78 -9.72
N ILE A 98 -5.84 -13.02 -10.18
CA ILE A 98 -7.00 -13.86 -9.87
C ILE A 98 -7.04 -14.23 -8.37
N ILE A 99 -5.89 -14.59 -7.79
CA ILE A 99 -5.80 -15.00 -6.38
C ILE A 99 -5.81 -13.79 -5.45
N ASP A 100 -4.92 -12.83 -5.66
CA ASP A 100 -4.69 -11.72 -4.71
C ASP A 100 -5.73 -10.60 -4.90
N ASP A 101 -6.12 -10.26 -6.14
CA ASP A 101 -6.97 -9.08 -6.39
C ASP A 101 -8.45 -9.43 -6.57
N LEU A 102 -8.76 -10.64 -7.03
CA LEU A 102 -10.14 -11.11 -7.22
C LEU A 102 -10.57 -12.11 -6.14
N GLU A 103 -9.63 -12.60 -5.32
CA GLU A 103 -9.89 -13.60 -4.28
C GLU A 103 -10.59 -14.86 -4.81
N LEU A 104 -10.39 -15.17 -6.10
CA LEU A 104 -10.96 -16.33 -6.76
C LEU A 104 -9.93 -17.47 -6.76
N TYR A 105 -10.24 -18.56 -6.07
CA TYR A 105 -9.44 -19.77 -6.19
C TYR A 105 -9.71 -20.45 -7.55
N PRO A 106 -8.68 -20.87 -8.30
CA PRO A 106 -8.86 -21.53 -9.60
C PRO A 106 -9.64 -22.85 -9.56
N THR A 107 -9.88 -23.41 -8.36
CA THR A 107 -10.52 -24.71 -8.13
C THR A 107 -11.95 -24.60 -7.60
N ASN A 108 -12.38 -23.43 -7.14
CA ASN A 108 -13.73 -23.24 -6.66
C ASN A 108 -14.51 -22.59 -7.79
N SER A 109 -15.48 -23.33 -8.33
CA SER A 109 -16.34 -22.80 -9.37
C SER A 109 -16.97 -21.50 -8.87
N LEU A 110 -17.14 -20.49 -9.73
CA LEU A 110 -17.83 -19.25 -9.33
C LEU A 110 -19.27 -19.51 -8.83
N LYS A 111 -19.80 -20.72 -9.01
CA LYS A 111 -21.08 -21.16 -8.47
C LYS A 111 -21.08 -21.21 -6.93
N ASP A 112 -19.92 -21.43 -6.32
CA ASP A 112 -19.82 -21.65 -4.86
C ASP A 112 -19.83 -20.31 -4.08
N ASN A 113 -19.35 -19.22 -4.68
CA ASN A 113 -19.30 -17.90 -4.03
C ASN A 113 -20.61 -17.09 -4.13
N VAL A 114 -21.51 -17.44 -5.04
CA VAL A 114 -22.84 -16.80 -5.14
C VAL A 114 -23.74 -17.20 -3.95
N SER A 115 -23.43 -18.31 -3.27
CA SER A 115 -24.18 -18.83 -2.14
C SER A 115 -23.82 -18.20 -0.78
N GLN A 116 -22.78 -17.37 -0.71
CA GLN A 116 -22.29 -16.74 0.53
C GLN A 116 -22.69 -15.25 0.66
N ALA A 117 -23.41 -14.71 -0.33
CA ALA A 117 -23.94 -13.35 -0.32
C ALA A 117 -25.47 -13.38 -0.28
N LYS A 118 -26.02 -13.89 0.82
CA LYS A 118 -27.44 -13.74 1.16
C LYS A 118 -27.58 -13.40 2.63
#